data_AF-A0A7J6SKE4-F1
#
_entry.id   AF-A0A7J6SKE4-F1
#
_cell.length_a   1.000
_cell.length_b   1.000
_cell.length_c   1.000
_cell.angle_alpha   90.00
_cell.angle_beta   90.00
_cell.angle_gamma   90.00
#
_symmetry.space_group_name_H-M   'P 1'
#
loop_
_entity.id
_entity.type
_entity.pdbx_description
1 polymer ?
#
loop_
_entity_poly.entity_id
_entity_poly.type
_entity_poly.pdbx_seq_one_letter_code
_entity_poly.pdbx_strand_id
1 'polypeptide(L)'
;MASESAPATLHIGSRRSDLARLQTLMVAELLEQEMGVRVECHYKEAPGDTNLKDPLWKMPETGVFTSFLRDGLLGGSFDLVVHSWKDLPLAEEPGTTVAATLPRADPRDLLVIRRDAVEEIAASGGHLIVLSSSPRRQFNLTPFLKTVVPGVTSVLFRDVRGNIQTRMRKLMEPGMHEESLGARPHGLVLAKAAVDRFIRSTAEEFKDSRELVEGYISKCHCMVLPLSANPTAAAQGALGVEVSTALEKEYVRKLVKALNDRITFEAAWKEKEILNSYGGGCHQKIGCTILPRQYGRVMFLCGRTDGGLDLLDRHITPKTPLLEDLRLGEGDPPPLQVGGAGGLSLFD
;
A
#
# COMPACT_ATOMS: atom_id res chain seq x y z
N MET A 1 -40.63 9.11 27.17
CA MET A 1 -39.71 9.83 26.28
C MET A 1 -38.31 9.47 26.73
N ALA A 2 -37.68 8.49 26.09
CA ALA A 2 -36.30 8.14 26.38
C ALA A 2 -35.43 9.29 25.87
N SER A 3 -34.54 9.82 26.70
CA SER A 3 -33.56 10.82 26.30
C SER A 3 -32.69 10.22 25.20
N GLU A 4 -32.79 10.73 23.98
CA GLU A 4 -31.78 10.50 22.95
C GLU A 4 -30.44 11.04 23.49
N SER A 5 -29.61 10.15 24.03
CA SER A 5 -28.23 10.46 24.34
C SER A 5 -27.57 10.91 23.05
N ALA A 6 -26.92 12.07 23.05
CA ALA A 6 -26.16 12.55 21.90
C ALA A 6 -25.28 11.41 21.34
N PRO A 7 -25.20 11.23 20.01
CA PRO A 7 -24.43 10.15 19.42
C PRO A 7 -22.98 10.24 19.92
N ALA A 8 -22.42 9.08 20.32
CA ALA A 8 -21.05 9.01 20.80
C ALA A 8 -20.10 9.57 19.72
N THR A 9 -19.37 10.64 20.06
CA THR A 9 -18.33 11.20 19.20
C THR A 9 -17.10 10.31 19.28
N LEU A 10 -16.61 9.84 18.14
CA LEU A 10 -15.34 9.12 18.03
C LEU A 10 -14.21 10.05 17.59
N HIS A 11 -13.09 9.97 18.30
CA HIS A 11 -11.90 10.72 17.98
C HIS A 11 -10.95 9.87 17.12
N ILE A 12 -10.72 10.27 15.87
CA ILE A 12 -9.81 9.58 14.95
C ILE A 12 -8.49 10.32 14.85
N GLY A 13 -7.39 9.67 15.23
CA GLY A 13 -6.04 10.20 15.02
C GLY A 13 -5.55 9.96 13.59
N SER A 14 -4.80 10.91 13.03
CA SER A 14 -4.14 10.74 11.74
C SER A 14 -2.94 11.68 11.54
N ARG A 15 -2.11 11.38 10.54
CA ARG A 15 -1.01 12.25 10.11
C ARG A 15 -1.54 13.45 9.33
N ARG A 16 -0.82 14.57 9.38
CA ARG A 16 -1.17 15.80 8.67
C ARG A 16 -1.03 15.74 7.15
N SER A 17 -0.32 14.75 6.59
CA SER A 17 -0.16 14.63 5.13
C SER A 17 -1.52 14.41 4.44
N ASP A 18 -1.75 15.06 3.29
CA ASP A 18 -3.04 14.99 2.58
C ASP A 18 -3.53 13.57 2.31
N LEU A 19 -2.62 12.65 1.96
CA LEU A 19 -3.00 11.26 1.71
C LEU A 19 -3.51 10.57 2.98
N ALA A 20 -2.92 10.87 4.15
CA ALA A 20 -3.37 10.31 5.42
C ALA A 20 -4.71 10.92 5.82
N ARG A 21 -4.88 12.24 5.67
CA ARG A 21 -6.14 12.94 5.92
C ARG A 21 -7.27 12.38 5.06
N LEU A 22 -7.03 12.23 3.76
CA LEU A 22 -7.97 11.63 2.82
C LEU A 22 -8.36 10.20 3.24
N GLN A 23 -7.40 9.36 3.61
CA GLN A 23 -7.68 7.99 4.07
C GLN A 23 -8.50 7.95 5.35
N THR A 24 -8.24 8.88 6.27
CA THR A 24 -9.02 9.04 7.50
C THR A 24 -10.45 9.46 7.18
N LEU A 25 -10.65 10.40 6.26
CA LEU A 25 -11.98 10.83 5.85
C LEU A 25 -12.77 9.70 5.19
N MET A 26 -12.14 8.86 4.36
CA MET A 26 -12.80 7.67 3.80
C MET A 26 -13.35 6.73 4.88
N VAL A 27 -12.65 6.58 6.01
CA VAL A 27 -13.12 5.76 7.14
C VAL A 27 -14.16 6.51 7.97
N ALA A 28 -13.95 7.82 8.19
CA ALA A 28 -14.87 8.68 8.94
C ALA A 28 -16.25 8.71 8.27
N GLU A 29 -16.32 8.96 6.97
CA GLU A 29 -17.57 8.99 6.20
C GLU A 29 -18.35 7.68 6.33
N LEU A 30 -17.66 6.53 6.26
CA LEU A 30 -18.30 5.23 6.44
C LEU A 30 -18.79 5.00 7.88
N LEU A 31 -18.03 5.44 8.88
CA LEU A 31 -18.47 5.38 10.28
C LEU A 31 -19.74 6.21 10.48
N GLU A 32 -19.78 7.44 9.96
CA GLU A 32 -20.93 8.33 10.08
C GLU A 32 -22.15 7.79 9.32
N GLN A 33 -21.97 7.29 8.10
CA GLN A 33 -23.05 6.80 7.24
C GLN A 33 -23.61 5.46 7.69
N GLU A 34 -22.76 4.48 7.98
CA GLU A 34 -23.19 3.10 8.26
C GLU A 34 -23.50 2.88 9.75
N MET A 35 -22.85 3.63 10.64
CA MET A 35 -22.96 3.41 12.10
C MET A 35 -23.67 4.56 12.84
N GLY A 36 -23.96 5.68 12.16
CA GLY A 36 -24.69 6.80 12.75
C GLY A 36 -23.96 7.49 13.91
N VAL A 37 -22.64 7.31 14.02
CA VAL A 37 -21.80 7.97 15.02
C VAL A 37 -21.35 9.33 14.53
N ARG A 38 -20.94 10.22 15.44
CA ARG A 38 -20.23 11.46 15.06
C ARG A 38 -18.73 11.19 15.06
N VAL A 39 -18.01 11.81 14.14
CA VAL A 39 -16.56 11.65 14.05
C VAL A 39 -15.84 12.99 14.15
N GLU A 40 -14.78 13.04 14.95
CA GLU A 40 -13.83 14.15 14.98
C GLU A 40 -12.45 13.66 14.56
N CYS A 41 -11.89 14.26 13.51
CA CYS A 41 -10.56 13.91 13.01
C CYS A 41 -9.49 14.84 13.59
N HIS A 42 -8.45 14.25 14.17
CA HIS A 42 -7.33 14.95 14.82
C HIS A 42 -6.04 14.70 14.04
N TYR A 43 -5.49 15.75 13.43
CA TYR A 43 -4.30 15.68 12.60
C TYR A 43 -3.06 16.19 13.33
N LYS A 44 -1.98 15.42 13.36
CA LYS A 44 -0.68 15.85 13.89
C LYS A 44 0.45 15.61 12.90
N GLU A 45 1.51 16.41 13.03
CA GLU A 45 2.74 16.25 12.24
C GLU A 45 3.60 15.12 12.81
N ALA A 46 4.08 14.21 11.95
CA ALA A 46 5.04 13.20 12.34
C ALA A 46 6.48 13.73 12.15
N PRO A 47 7.47 13.36 13.00
CA PRO A 47 8.87 13.77 12.82
C PRO A 47 9.46 13.43 11.44
N GLY A 48 8.98 12.36 10.80
CA GLY A 48 9.42 12.00 9.45
C GLY A 48 8.71 12.72 8.30
N ASP A 49 7.72 13.57 8.58
CA ASP A 49 7.17 14.55 7.63
C ASP A 49 8.06 15.81 7.52
N THR A 50 8.88 16.08 8.54
CA THR A 50 9.78 17.25 8.60
C THR A 50 11.23 16.92 8.31
N ASN A 51 11.72 15.72 8.68
CA ASN A 51 13.11 15.32 8.42
C ASN A 51 13.30 14.60 7.07
N LEU A 52 13.55 15.40 6.02
CA LEU A 52 13.79 14.91 4.64
C LEU A 52 15.26 14.56 4.33
N LYS A 53 16.20 14.80 5.26
CA LYS A 53 17.65 14.78 4.98
C LYS A 53 18.37 13.51 5.44
N ASP A 54 17.93 12.86 6.52
CA ASP A 54 18.64 11.67 7.04
C ASP A 54 18.26 10.38 6.30
N PRO A 55 19.19 9.47 5.95
CA PRO A 55 18.91 8.18 5.30
C PRO A 55 17.96 7.26 6.10
N LEU A 56 17.21 6.37 5.42
CA LEU A 56 16.09 5.60 6.03
C LEU A 56 16.60 4.56 7.03
N TRP A 57 17.81 4.05 6.78
CA TRP A 57 18.55 3.14 7.65
C TRP A 57 19.14 3.82 8.91
N LYS A 58 19.22 5.16 8.96
CA LYS A 58 19.69 5.92 10.14
C LYS A 58 18.56 6.31 11.09
N MET A 59 17.30 6.19 10.68
CA MET A 59 16.15 6.45 11.55
C MET A 59 15.83 5.16 12.32
N PRO A 60 15.77 5.20 13.66
CA PRO A 60 15.47 4.01 14.45
C PRO A 60 14.02 3.59 14.17
N GLU A 61 13.85 2.37 13.68
CA GLU A 61 12.62 1.58 13.56
C GLU A 61 11.33 2.20 12.94
N THR A 62 10.57 1.29 12.32
CA THR A 62 9.28 1.50 11.64
C THR A 62 8.20 2.24 12.46
N GLY A 63 8.40 2.45 13.76
CA GLY A 63 7.48 3.15 14.66
C GLY A 63 7.61 4.68 14.71
N VAL A 64 8.66 5.30 14.14
CA VAL A 64 8.85 6.78 14.28
C VAL A 64 7.75 7.62 13.61
N PHE A 65 7.06 7.06 12.60
CA PHE A 65 5.97 7.78 11.92
C PHE A 65 4.60 7.62 12.61
N THR A 66 4.46 6.64 13.51
CA THR A 66 3.18 6.22 14.10
C THR A 66 3.18 6.16 15.62
N SER A 67 4.32 6.29 16.30
CA SER A 67 4.42 6.18 17.77
C SER A 67 3.51 7.17 18.47
N PHE A 68 3.45 8.43 18.02
CA PHE A 68 2.55 9.41 18.62
C PHE A 68 1.06 9.06 18.46
N LEU A 69 0.70 8.35 17.38
CA LEU A 69 -0.68 7.90 17.15
C LEU A 69 -1.01 6.73 18.07
N ARG A 70 -0.06 5.80 18.22
CA ARG A 70 -0.12 4.70 19.17
C ARG A 70 -0.23 5.22 20.61
N ASP A 71 0.61 6.16 21.00
CA ASP A 71 0.57 6.79 22.32
C ASP A 71 -0.78 7.49 22.55
N GLY A 72 -1.36 8.07 21.49
CA GLY A 72 -2.71 8.64 21.52
C GLY A 72 -3.81 7.59 21.72
N LEU A 73 -3.69 6.40 21.13
CA LEU A 73 -4.61 5.27 21.36
C LEU A 73 -4.49 4.73 22.79
N LEU A 74 -3.26 4.52 23.26
CA LEU A 74 -2.99 3.99 24.59
C LEU A 74 -3.35 4.99 25.70
N GLY A 75 -3.10 6.28 25.47
CA GLY A 75 -3.48 7.37 26.36
C GLY A 75 -4.94 7.80 26.24
N GLY A 76 -5.73 7.16 25.36
CA GLY A 76 -7.16 7.45 25.18
C GLY A 76 -7.49 8.78 24.52
N SER A 77 -6.51 9.50 23.98
CA SER A 77 -6.72 10.73 23.20
C SER A 77 -7.38 10.47 21.85
N PHE A 78 -7.23 9.25 21.32
CA PHE A 78 -7.90 8.76 20.12
C PHE A 78 -8.63 7.46 20.43
N ASP A 79 -9.78 7.25 19.79
CA ASP A 79 -10.51 5.99 19.84
C ASP A 79 -9.99 5.01 18.79
N LEU A 80 -9.66 5.52 17.61
CA LEU A 80 -9.07 4.77 16.51
C LEU A 80 -8.08 5.63 15.70
N VAL A 81 -7.22 4.97 14.94
CA VAL A 81 -6.28 5.61 14.03
C VAL A 81 -6.33 4.90 12.68
N VAL A 82 -6.23 5.67 11.60
CA VAL A 82 -6.23 5.14 10.23
C VAL A 82 -4.83 5.21 9.64
N HIS A 83 -4.34 4.08 9.15
CA HIS A 83 -3.04 3.94 8.51
C HIS A 83 -3.15 3.37 7.11
N SER A 84 -2.17 3.69 6.26
CA SER A 84 -1.81 2.76 5.18
C SER A 84 -1.18 1.53 5.83
N TRP A 85 -1.81 0.36 5.71
CA TRP A 85 -1.45 -0.81 6.54
C TRP A 85 -0.02 -1.34 6.28
N LYS A 86 0.49 -1.12 5.06
CA LYS A 86 1.89 -1.42 4.73
C LYS A 86 2.92 -0.65 5.57
N ASP A 87 2.52 0.48 6.16
CA ASP A 87 3.40 1.33 6.96
C ASP A 87 3.40 0.92 8.45
N LEU A 88 2.48 0.03 8.87
CA LEU A 88 2.50 -0.56 10.20
C LEU A 88 3.57 -1.66 10.31
N PRO A 89 4.18 -1.85 11.49
CA PRO A 89 5.12 -2.95 11.74
C PRO A 89 4.58 -4.32 11.29
N LEU A 90 5.47 -5.23 10.90
CA LEU A 90 5.07 -6.59 10.49
C LEU A 90 4.55 -7.40 11.68
N ALA A 91 5.21 -7.29 12.83
CA ALA A 91 4.76 -7.84 14.09
C ALA A 91 3.71 -6.93 14.74
N GLU A 92 2.78 -7.54 15.47
CA GLU A 92 1.91 -6.78 16.36
C GLU A 92 2.71 -6.18 17.51
N GLU A 93 2.24 -5.02 17.97
CA GLU A 93 2.82 -4.33 19.11
C GLU A 93 1.82 -4.35 20.29
N PRO A 94 2.28 -4.59 21.54
CA PRO A 94 1.39 -4.77 22.69
C PRO A 94 0.51 -3.56 23.01
N GLY A 95 -0.81 -3.76 23.17
CA GLY A 95 -1.76 -2.73 23.62
C GLY A 95 -2.61 -2.11 22.52
N THR A 96 -2.30 -2.37 21.26
CA THR A 96 -3.14 -1.99 20.11
C THR A 96 -3.25 -3.15 19.12
N THR A 97 -4.24 -3.08 18.23
CA THR A 97 -4.38 -4.05 17.13
C THR A 97 -5.09 -3.38 15.96
N VAL A 98 -4.86 -3.89 14.74
CA VAL A 98 -5.66 -3.52 13.58
C VAL A 98 -6.97 -4.30 13.65
N ALA A 99 -8.09 -3.61 13.90
CA ALA A 99 -9.39 -4.27 14.09
C ALA A 99 -10.25 -4.31 12.83
N ALA A 100 -9.97 -3.46 11.85
CA ALA A 100 -10.71 -3.43 10.59
C ALA A 100 -9.87 -2.91 9.43
N THR A 101 -10.32 -3.23 8.21
CA THR A 101 -9.82 -2.67 6.96
C THR A 101 -10.98 -2.42 6.01
N LEU A 102 -10.86 -1.43 5.14
CA LEU A 102 -11.79 -1.23 4.03
C LEU A 102 -11.44 -2.16 2.85
N PRO A 103 -12.34 -2.35 1.87
CA PRO A 103 -12.03 -3.08 0.65
C PRO A 103 -10.72 -2.58 0.02
N ARG A 104 -9.83 -3.52 -0.33
CA ARG A 104 -8.49 -3.19 -0.81
C ARG A 104 -8.53 -2.35 -2.09
N ALA A 105 -7.80 -1.23 -2.10
CA ALA A 105 -7.48 -0.55 -3.34
C ALA A 105 -6.47 -1.36 -4.17
N ASP A 106 -6.28 -1.01 -5.44
CA ASP A 106 -5.32 -1.72 -6.31
C ASP A 106 -3.93 -1.77 -5.67
N PRO A 107 -3.42 -2.96 -5.31
CA PRO A 107 -2.19 -3.05 -4.55
C PRO A 107 -0.96 -2.73 -5.41
N ARG A 108 -1.08 -2.77 -6.75
CA ARG A 108 0.06 -2.66 -7.67
C ARG A 108 0.84 -1.35 -7.53
N ASP A 109 2.11 -1.41 -7.88
CA ASP A 109 2.91 -0.21 -8.05
C ASP A 109 2.65 0.41 -9.44
N LEU A 110 2.71 1.74 -9.52
CA LEU A 110 2.63 2.52 -10.75
C LEU A 110 4.02 3.10 -11.04
N LEU A 111 4.57 2.78 -12.20
CA LEU A 111 5.72 3.49 -12.76
C LEU A 111 5.20 4.64 -13.63
N VAL A 112 5.71 5.84 -13.37
CA VAL A 112 5.53 7.00 -14.25
C VAL A 112 6.89 7.38 -14.83
N ILE A 113 6.97 7.57 -16.14
CA ILE A 113 8.16 8.04 -16.86
C ILE A 113 7.77 9.33 -17.56
N ARG A 114 8.57 10.39 -17.43
CA ARG A 114 8.26 11.65 -18.15
C ARG A 114 8.26 11.42 -19.65
N ARG A 115 7.33 12.03 -20.37
CA ARG A 115 7.26 11.88 -21.85
C ARG A 115 8.51 12.41 -22.55
N ASP A 116 9.10 13.48 -22.03
CA ASP A 116 10.36 14.08 -22.53
C ASP A 116 11.61 13.26 -22.18
N ALA A 117 11.51 12.22 -21.33
CA ALA A 117 12.67 11.39 -20.96
C ALA A 117 13.05 10.35 -22.01
N VAL A 118 12.19 10.05 -22.99
CA VAL A 118 12.46 9.01 -24.00
C VAL A 118 13.73 9.32 -24.80
N GLU A 119 13.86 10.58 -25.24
CA GLU A 119 15.03 11.06 -25.97
C GLU A 119 16.27 11.13 -25.07
N GLU A 120 16.12 11.56 -23.82
CA GLU A 120 17.20 11.60 -22.83
C GLU A 120 17.79 10.19 -22.55
N ILE A 121 16.92 9.17 -22.45
CA ILE A 121 17.32 7.77 -22.25
C ILE A 121 18.07 7.25 -23.48
N ALA A 122 17.59 7.53 -24.70
CA ALA A 122 18.25 7.11 -25.92
C ALA A 122 19.63 7.77 -26.09
N ALA A 123 19.71 9.09 -25.86
CA ALA A 123 20.95 9.86 -25.95
C ALA A 123 21.99 9.44 -24.91
N SER A 124 21.56 8.95 -23.75
CA SER A 124 22.45 8.40 -22.72
C SER A 124 22.83 6.93 -22.95
N GLY A 125 22.55 6.34 -24.11
CA GLY A 125 22.91 4.94 -24.39
C GLY A 125 22.02 3.92 -23.67
N GLY A 126 20.79 4.32 -23.31
CA GLY A 126 19.80 3.45 -22.66
C GLY A 126 19.83 3.48 -21.14
N HIS A 127 20.37 4.54 -20.52
CA HIS A 127 20.44 4.66 -19.07
C HIS A 127 19.14 5.22 -18.48
N LEU A 128 18.34 4.39 -17.81
CA LEU A 128 17.10 4.78 -17.14
C LEU A 128 17.33 5.13 -15.66
N ILE A 129 17.00 6.36 -15.24
CA ILE A 129 17.10 6.81 -13.86
C ILE A 129 15.70 6.90 -13.23
N VAL A 130 15.45 6.13 -12.17
CA VAL A 130 14.12 6.05 -11.53
C VAL A 130 14.20 6.40 -10.05
N LEU A 131 13.27 7.24 -9.59
CA LEU A 131 13.11 7.60 -8.18
C LEU A 131 12.37 6.50 -7.41
N SER A 132 13.01 5.93 -6.39
CA SER A 132 12.42 5.03 -5.39
C SER A 132 13.41 4.73 -4.27
N SER A 133 12.98 4.88 -3.01
CA SER A 133 13.74 4.46 -1.82
C SER A 133 13.35 3.10 -1.26
N SER A 134 12.56 2.30 -1.98
CA SER A 134 12.18 0.96 -1.52
C SER A 134 13.15 -0.09 -2.07
N PRO A 135 13.90 -0.81 -1.22
CA PRO A 135 14.81 -1.86 -1.66
C PRO A 135 14.12 -2.96 -2.48
N ARG A 136 12.89 -3.35 -2.09
CA ARG A 136 12.01 -4.25 -2.86
C ARG A 136 11.83 -3.78 -4.31
N ARG A 137 11.43 -2.52 -4.50
CA ARG A 137 11.21 -1.97 -5.85
C ARG A 137 12.52 -1.93 -6.64
N GLN A 138 13.61 -1.48 -6.02
CA GLN A 138 14.90 -1.40 -6.68
C GLN A 138 15.35 -2.79 -7.16
N PHE A 139 15.25 -3.81 -6.29
CA PHE A 139 15.65 -5.17 -6.61
C PHE A 139 14.76 -5.79 -7.70
N ASN A 140 13.44 -5.81 -7.51
CA ASN A 140 12.50 -6.48 -8.42
C ASN A 140 12.39 -5.79 -9.79
N LEU A 141 12.46 -4.45 -9.83
CA LEU A 141 12.25 -3.69 -11.07
C LEU A 141 13.51 -3.49 -11.91
N THR A 142 14.71 -3.58 -11.33
CA THR A 142 15.95 -3.45 -12.10
C THR A 142 16.02 -4.42 -13.29
N PRO A 143 15.82 -5.74 -13.13
CA PRO A 143 15.84 -6.65 -14.26
C PRO A 143 14.59 -6.48 -15.13
N PHE A 144 13.42 -6.29 -14.54
CA PHE A 144 12.15 -6.17 -15.26
C PHE A 144 12.11 -4.97 -16.21
N LEU A 145 12.57 -3.79 -15.79
CA LEU A 145 12.48 -2.60 -16.63
C LEU A 145 13.44 -2.65 -17.82
N LYS A 146 14.56 -3.37 -17.72
CA LYS A 146 15.44 -3.62 -18.88
C LYS A 146 14.78 -4.46 -19.96
N THR A 147 13.82 -5.32 -19.60
CA THR A 147 13.16 -6.20 -20.57
C THR A 147 11.92 -5.57 -21.20
N VAL A 148 11.22 -4.68 -20.47
CA VAL A 148 9.94 -4.14 -20.94
C VAL A 148 9.99 -2.69 -21.42
N VAL A 149 11.03 -1.92 -21.06
CA VAL A 149 11.17 -0.52 -21.50
C VAL A 149 12.09 -0.48 -22.72
N PRO A 150 11.59 -0.12 -23.92
CA PRO A 150 12.40 -0.12 -25.14
C PRO A 150 13.64 0.78 -25.02
N GLY A 151 14.76 0.29 -25.55
CA GLY A 151 16.03 1.04 -25.58
C GLY A 151 16.76 1.15 -24.24
N VAL A 152 16.23 0.60 -23.14
CA VAL A 152 16.88 0.63 -21.83
C VAL A 152 17.88 -0.52 -21.69
N THR A 153 19.13 -0.19 -21.43
CA THR A 153 20.25 -1.14 -21.23
C THR A 153 20.65 -1.24 -19.75
N SER A 154 20.46 -0.16 -18.99
CA SER A 154 20.71 -0.12 -17.55
C SER A 154 19.65 0.67 -16.80
N VAL A 155 19.37 0.27 -15.55
CA VAL A 155 18.43 0.96 -14.66
C VAL A 155 19.18 1.36 -13.41
N LEU A 156 19.09 2.64 -13.05
CA LEU A 156 19.65 3.21 -11.83
C LEU A 156 18.52 3.74 -10.98
N PHE A 157 18.42 3.26 -9.75
CA PHE A 157 17.50 3.80 -8.78
C PHE A 157 18.16 4.87 -7.92
N ARG A 158 17.40 5.93 -7.65
CA ARG A 158 17.81 7.04 -6.82
C ARG A 158 16.80 7.26 -5.71
N ASP A 159 17.31 7.56 -4.52
CA ASP A 159 16.46 7.74 -3.35
C ASP A 159 15.57 8.97 -3.50
N VAL A 160 14.35 8.85 -3.00
CA VAL A 160 13.38 9.94 -2.99
C VAL A 160 12.54 9.90 -1.72
N ARG A 161 12.41 11.07 -1.11
CA ARG A 161 11.65 11.31 0.12
C ARG A 161 10.62 12.41 -0.05
N GLY A 162 9.66 12.41 0.88
CA GLY A 162 8.51 13.30 0.90
C GLY A 162 7.20 12.58 0.57
N ASN A 163 6.10 13.31 0.67
CA ASN A 163 4.78 12.89 0.20
C ASN A 163 4.73 12.77 -1.33
N ILE A 164 3.60 12.35 -1.88
CA ILE A 164 3.46 12.13 -3.33
C ILE A 164 3.71 13.40 -4.13
N GLN A 165 3.23 14.55 -3.65
CA GLN A 165 3.35 15.84 -4.31
C GLN A 165 4.83 16.25 -4.43
N THR A 166 5.58 16.16 -3.33
CA THR A 166 7.02 16.45 -3.32
C THR A 166 7.79 15.49 -4.23
N ARG A 167 7.45 14.20 -4.23
CA ARG A 167 8.11 13.21 -5.12
C ARG A 167 7.83 13.50 -6.60
N MET A 168 6.61 13.88 -6.95
CA MET A 168 6.26 14.27 -8.32
C MET A 168 6.98 15.56 -8.74
N ARG A 169 7.08 16.58 -7.86
CA ARG A 169 7.88 17.79 -8.13
C ARG A 169 9.35 17.44 -8.37
N LYS A 170 9.95 16.57 -7.55
CA LYS A 170 11.34 16.10 -7.75
C LYS A 170 11.56 15.40 -9.09
N LEU A 171 10.55 14.74 -9.64
CA LEU A 171 10.60 14.17 -10.98
C LEU A 171 10.47 15.24 -12.07
N MET A 172 9.49 16.14 -11.92
CA MET A 172 9.00 16.98 -13.00
C MET A 172 9.70 18.34 -13.09
N GLU A 173 10.00 18.95 -11.96
CA GLU A 173 10.48 20.34 -11.89
C GLU A 173 12.01 20.41 -11.95
N PRO A 174 12.58 21.28 -12.81
CA PRO A 174 14.01 21.57 -12.81
C PRO A 174 14.49 22.07 -11.44
N GLY A 175 15.68 21.66 -11.00
CA GLY A 175 16.31 22.12 -9.75
C GLY A 175 15.74 21.52 -8.45
N MET A 176 14.66 20.72 -8.51
CA MET A 176 14.10 20.05 -7.33
C MET A 176 14.76 18.69 -7.02
N HIS A 177 15.57 18.16 -7.93
CA HIS A 177 16.34 16.94 -7.73
C HIS A 177 17.72 17.29 -7.17
N GLU A 178 18.26 16.45 -6.28
CA GLU A 178 19.59 16.70 -5.70
C GLU A 178 20.66 16.72 -6.79
N GLU A 179 21.55 17.72 -6.77
CA GLU A 179 22.68 17.83 -7.71
C GLU A 179 23.58 16.58 -7.68
N SER A 180 23.63 15.89 -6.54
CA SER A 180 24.33 14.61 -6.33
C SER A 180 23.88 13.50 -7.29
N LEU A 181 22.71 13.65 -7.92
CA LEU A 181 22.14 12.65 -8.83
C LEU A 181 22.84 12.62 -10.19
N GLY A 182 23.56 13.68 -10.56
CA GLY A 182 24.34 13.81 -11.80
C GLY A 182 23.52 13.98 -13.08
N ALA A 183 22.24 13.57 -13.06
CA ALA A 183 21.29 13.75 -14.14
C ALA A 183 19.85 13.84 -13.60
N ARG A 184 18.99 14.52 -14.36
CA ARG A 184 17.56 14.65 -14.06
C ARG A 184 16.92 13.25 -14.05
N PRO A 185 16.14 12.87 -13.04
CA PRO A 185 15.44 11.58 -13.04
C PRO A 185 14.46 11.45 -14.21
N HIS A 186 14.34 10.24 -14.76
CA HIS A 186 13.46 9.93 -15.90
C HIS A 186 12.10 9.42 -15.44
N GLY A 187 12.03 8.71 -14.31
CA GLY A 187 10.78 8.16 -13.79
C GLY A 187 10.68 8.09 -12.27
N LEU A 188 9.51 7.69 -11.77
CA LEU A 188 9.18 7.56 -10.36
C LEU A 188 8.26 6.35 -10.16
N VAL A 189 8.47 5.59 -9.07
CA VAL A 189 7.57 4.48 -8.70
C VAL A 189 6.71 4.86 -7.49
N LEU A 190 5.40 4.74 -7.64
CA LEU A 190 4.39 5.04 -6.62
C LEU A 190 3.51 3.82 -6.34
N ALA A 191 2.81 3.82 -5.22
CA ALA A 191 1.72 2.85 -5.03
C ALA A 191 0.51 3.36 -5.82
N LYS A 192 -0.08 2.54 -6.69
CA LYS A 192 -1.21 2.95 -7.52
C LYS A 192 -2.40 3.38 -6.66
N ALA A 193 -2.69 2.64 -5.59
CA ALA A 193 -3.71 3.01 -4.60
C ALA A 193 -3.59 4.46 -4.09
N ALA A 194 -2.37 4.97 -3.89
CA ALA A 194 -2.18 6.35 -3.43
C ALA A 194 -2.60 7.38 -4.49
N VAL A 195 -2.24 7.12 -5.75
CA VAL A 195 -2.63 7.95 -6.90
C VAL A 195 -4.14 7.91 -7.11
N ASP A 196 -4.72 6.70 -7.14
CA ASP A 196 -6.15 6.51 -7.35
C ASP A 196 -6.99 7.25 -6.31
N ARG A 197 -6.55 7.24 -5.04
CA ARG A 197 -7.24 7.94 -3.95
C ARG A 197 -7.29 9.45 -4.20
N PHE A 198 -6.19 10.07 -4.62
CA PHE A 198 -6.18 11.50 -4.94
C PHE A 198 -7.07 11.83 -6.14
N ILE A 199 -6.92 11.09 -7.24
CA ILE A 199 -7.68 11.34 -8.48
C ILE A 199 -9.19 11.16 -8.25
N ARG A 200 -9.59 10.19 -7.43
CA ARG A 200 -11.01 9.92 -7.13
C ARG A 200 -11.60 10.81 -6.03
N SER A 201 -10.77 11.55 -5.30
CA SER A 201 -11.25 12.43 -4.23
C SER A 201 -12.16 13.51 -4.81
N THR A 202 -13.33 13.73 -4.19
CA THR A 202 -14.24 14.83 -4.52
C THR A 202 -14.21 15.95 -3.48
N ALA A 203 -13.48 15.79 -2.37
CA ALA A 203 -13.42 16.78 -1.31
C ALA A 203 -12.59 18.00 -1.74
N GLU A 204 -13.17 19.19 -1.59
CA GLU A 204 -12.59 20.45 -2.08
C GLU A 204 -11.24 20.78 -1.42
N GLU A 205 -11.06 20.37 -0.17
CA GLU A 205 -9.80 20.58 0.56
C GLU A 205 -8.58 19.87 -0.05
N PHE A 206 -8.78 18.88 -0.92
CA PHE A 206 -7.70 18.17 -1.61
C PHE A 206 -7.59 18.54 -3.10
N LYS A 207 -8.35 19.54 -3.56
CA LYS A 207 -8.39 19.95 -4.96
C LYS A 207 -7.02 20.29 -5.53
N ASP A 208 -6.26 21.14 -4.86
CA ASP A 208 -4.92 21.54 -5.31
C ASP A 208 -3.98 20.32 -5.43
N SER A 209 -4.04 19.42 -4.45
CA SER A 209 -3.25 18.19 -4.45
C SER A 209 -3.67 17.22 -5.57
N ARG A 210 -4.98 17.12 -5.85
CA ARG A 210 -5.52 16.34 -6.97
C ARG A 210 -5.06 16.91 -8.31
N GLU A 211 -5.28 18.20 -8.55
CA GLU A 211 -4.92 18.89 -9.79
C GLU A 211 -3.41 18.81 -10.06
N LEU A 212 -2.58 18.93 -9.02
CA LEU A 212 -1.13 18.76 -9.13
C LEU A 212 -0.76 17.33 -9.56
N VAL A 213 -1.32 16.31 -8.91
CA VAL A 213 -1.01 14.91 -9.22
C VAL A 213 -1.49 14.56 -10.64
N GLU A 214 -2.71 14.95 -11.01
CA GLU A 214 -3.26 14.76 -12.35
C GLU A 214 -2.44 15.50 -13.42
N GLY A 215 -2.08 16.75 -13.14
CA GLY A 215 -1.29 17.59 -14.03
C GLY A 215 0.07 16.97 -14.35
N TYR A 216 0.78 16.42 -13.36
CA TYR A 216 2.04 15.72 -13.61
C TYR A 216 1.86 14.36 -14.28
N ILE A 217 0.86 13.55 -13.87
CA ILE A 217 0.59 12.25 -14.50
C ILE A 217 0.26 12.40 -15.99
N SER A 218 -0.47 13.45 -16.36
CA SER A 218 -0.82 13.74 -17.76
C SER A 218 0.41 13.96 -18.66
N LYS A 219 1.56 14.33 -18.06
CA LYS A 219 2.85 14.56 -18.74
C LYS A 219 3.77 13.34 -18.71
N CYS A 220 3.27 12.20 -18.22
CA CYS A 220 4.02 10.96 -18.10
C CYS A 220 3.44 9.85 -18.97
N HIS A 221 4.29 8.90 -19.34
CA HIS A 221 3.87 7.53 -19.67
C HIS A 221 3.67 6.76 -18.36
N CYS A 222 2.60 5.98 -18.30
CA CYS A 222 2.22 5.24 -17.10
C CYS A 222 2.25 3.74 -17.37
N MET A 223 2.81 2.98 -16.44
CA MET A 223 2.82 1.53 -16.47
C MET A 223 2.39 0.99 -15.11
N VAL A 224 1.27 0.28 -15.07
CA VAL A 224 0.85 -0.46 -13.87
C VAL A 224 1.66 -1.75 -13.84
N LEU A 225 2.50 -1.89 -12.81
CA LEU A 225 3.50 -2.95 -12.74
C LEU A 225 2.84 -4.29 -12.36
N PRO A 226 3.14 -5.38 -13.07
CA PRO A 226 2.53 -6.67 -12.81
C PRO A 226 3.06 -7.28 -11.50
N LEU A 227 2.15 -7.85 -10.70
CA LEU A 227 2.49 -8.48 -9.42
C LEU A 227 3.41 -9.70 -9.58
N SER A 228 3.41 -10.34 -10.74
CA SER A 228 4.33 -11.45 -11.06
C SER A 228 5.79 -11.04 -11.15
N ALA A 229 6.08 -9.76 -11.46
CA ALA A 229 7.42 -9.21 -11.53
C ALA A 229 7.76 -8.33 -10.33
N ASN A 230 6.78 -7.59 -9.80
CA ASN A 230 6.97 -6.71 -8.64
C ASN A 230 5.80 -6.86 -7.67
N PRO A 231 5.75 -7.96 -6.90
CA PRO A 231 4.84 -8.07 -5.78
C PRO A 231 5.11 -6.94 -4.78
N THR A 232 4.09 -6.58 -4.02
CA THR A 232 4.03 -5.32 -3.29
C THR A 232 4.65 -5.46 -1.90
N ALA A 233 4.78 -4.34 -1.19
CA ALA A 233 4.92 -4.44 0.27
C ALA A 233 3.66 -5.12 0.84
N ALA A 234 3.80 -5.87 1.94
CA ALA A 234 2.66 -6.48 2.61
C ALA A 234 1.61 -5.43 2.95
N ALA A 235 0.34 -5.79 2.76
CA ALA A 235 -0.83 -4.96 2.97
C ALA A 235 -0.88 -3.66 2.11
N GLN A 236 -0.06 -3.52 1.05
CA GLN A 236 -0.17 -2.35 0.17
C GLN A 236 -1.56 -2.27 -0.46
N GLY A 237 -2.16 -1.08 -0.45
CA GLY A 237 -3.52 -0.83 -0.93
C GLY A 237 -4.60 -1.03 0.14
N ALA A 238 -4.31 -1.73 1.24
CA ALA A 238 -5.23 -1.84 2.38
C ALA A 238 -5.05 -0.67 3.36
N LEU A 239 -6.13 -0.31 4.06
CA LEU A 239 -6.08 0.62 5.20
C LEU A 239 -6.15 -0.16 6.50
N GLY A 240 -5.33 0.17 7.49
CA GLY A 240 -5.41 -0.41 8.82
C GLY A 240 -6.16 0.53 9.75
N VAL A 241 -7.30 0.10 10.29
CA VAL A 241 -7.98 0.78 11.39
C VAL A 241 -7.43 0.22 12.70
N GLU A 242 -6.49 0.93 13.30
CA GLU A 242 -5.83 0.57 14.55
C GLU A 242 -6.63 1.11 15.74
N VAL A 243 -6.75 0.28 16.77
CA VAL A 243 -7.50 0.58 18.00
C VAL A 243 -6.77 0.01 19.21
N SER A 244 -7.02 0.59 20.39
CA SER A 244 -6.53 0.04 21.65
C SER A 244 -7.16 -1.32 21.96
N THR A 245 -6.39 -2.23 22.59
CA THR A 245 -6.87 -3.53 23.08
C THR A 245 -7.43 -3.47 24.50
N ALA A 246 -7.41 -2.29 25.15
CA ALA A 246 -7.91 -2.12 26.51
C ALA A 246 -9.42 -2.46 26.61
N LEU A 247 -9.85 -2.94 27.79
CA LEU A 247 -11.21 -3.47 27.99
C LEU A 247 -12.27 -2.39 27.79
N GLU A 248 -12.02 -1.18 28.28
CA GLU A 248 -12.90 -0.02 28.13
C GLU A 248 -13.06 0.45 26.68
N LYS A 249 -12.17 0.04 25.77
CA LYS A 249 -12.25 0.33 24.32
C LYS A 249 -12.90 -0.81 23.51
N GLU A 250 -13.47 -1.83 24.16
CA GLU A 250 -14.14 -2.95 23.48
C GLU A 250 -15.30 -2.49 22.58
N TYR A 251 -16.02 -1.44 22.99
CA TYR A 251 -17.11 -0.89 22.18
C TYR A 251 -16.61 -0.35 20.83
N VAL A 252 -15.43 0.29 20.80
CA VAL A 252 -14.81 0.78 19.55
C VAL A 252 -14.46 -0.39 18.64
N ARG A 253 -13.85 -1.45 19.20
CA ARG A 253 -13.54 -2.67 18.44
C ARG A 253 -14.78 -3.32 17.83
N LYS A 254 -15.87 -3.38 18.59
CA LYS A 254 -17.17 -3.90 18.10
C LYS A 254 -17.74 -3.03 16.99
N LEU A 255 -17.64 -1.71 17.12
CA LEU A 255 -18.12 -0.76 16.12
C LEU A 255 -17.36 -0.91 14.80
N VAL A 256 -16.02 -0.79 14.83
CA VAL A 256 -15.21 -0.81 13.59
C VAL A 256 -15.23 -2.17 12.90
N LYS A 257 -15.56 -3.26 13.62
CA LYS A 257 -15.71 -4.60 13.04
C LYS A 257 -16.75 -4.65 11.92
N ALA A 258 -17.77 -3.79 11.95
CA ALA A 258 -18.78 -3.68 10.89
C ALA A 258 -18.19 -3.16 9.57
N LEU A 259 -17.15 -2.34 9.63
CA LEU A 259 -16.43 -1.82 8.45
C LEU A 259 -15.44 -2.83 7.86
N ASN A 260 -15.19 -3.94 8.54
CA ASN A 260 -14.10 -4.83 8.21
C ASN A 260 -14.40 -5.66 6.95
N ASP A 261 -13.71 -5.36 5.86
CA ASP A 261 -13.61 -6.27 4.73
C ASP A 261 -12.71 -7.46 5.09
N ARG A 262 -13.35 -8.54 5.57
CA ARG A 262 -12.66 -9.73 6.08
C ARG A 262 -11.70 -10.35 5.07
N ILE A 263 -12.07 -10.34 3.79
CA ILE A 263 -11.27 -10.91 2.71
C ILE A 263 -9.96 -10.13 2.54
N THR A 264 -10.02 -8.80 2.51
CA THR A 264 -8.83 -7.93 2.50
C THR A 264 -8.03 -8.09 3.77
N PHE A 265 -8.69 -8.16 4.92
CA PHE A 265 -8.04 -8.28 6.23
C PHE A 265 -7.18 -9.54 6.29
N GLU A 266 -7.76 -10.70 6.00
CA GLU A 266 -7.07 -11.98 6.04
C GLU A 266 -5.91 -12.04 5.03
N ALA A 267 -6.09 -11.49 3.83
CA ALA A 267 -5.03 -11.42 2.82
C ALA A 267 -3.87 -10.52 3.25
N ALA A 268 -4.17 -9.30 3.72
CA ALA A 268 -3.17 -8.35 4.21
C ALA A 268 -2.42 -8.89 5.43
N TRP A 269 -3.15 -9.51 6.37
CA TRP A 269 -2.57 -10.17 7.52
C TRP A 269 -1.60 -11.28 7.10
N LYS A 270 -2.03 -12.15 6.19
CA LYS A 270 -1.23 -13.28 5.75
C LYS A 270 0.04 -12.83 5.01
N GLU A 271 -0.03 -11.76 4.22
CA GLU A 271 1.16 -11.15 3.61
C GLU A 271 2.15 -10.68 4.69
N LYS A 272 1.68 -10.05 5.77
CA LYS A 272 2.54 -9.60 6.87
C LYS A 272 3.16 -10.80 7.60
N GLU A 273 2.40 -11.85 7.88
CA GLU A 273 2.93 -13.10 8.46
C GLU A 273 4.04 -13.71 7.61
N ILE A 274 3.83 -13.80 6.29
CA ILE A 274 4.82 -14.36 5.36
C ILE A 274 6.08 -13.52 5.39
N LEU A 275 5.99 -12.19 5.24
CA LEU A 275 7.18 -11.34 5.26
C LEU A 275 7.89 -11.39 6.62
N ASN A 276 7.14 -11.43 7.73
CA ASN A 276 7.70 -11.53 9.07
C ASN A 276 8.51 -12.83 9.26
N SER A 277 8.13 -13.93 8.58
CA SER A 277 8.88 -15.19 8.62
C SER A 277 10.28 -15.13 7.99
N TYR A 278 10.54 -14.14 7.13
CA TYR A 278 11.85 -13.90 6.52
C TYR A 278 12.68 -12.84 7.27
N GLY A 279 12.21 -12.39 8.44
CA GLY A 279 12.80 -11.32 9.26
C GLY A 279 11.90 -10.09 9.36
N GLY A 280 12.15 -9.22 10.33
CA GLY A 280 11.36 -8.01 10.56
C GLY A 280 12.01 -6.78 9.92
N GLY A 281 11.38 -6.17 8.90
CA GLY A 281 11.80 -4.84 8.45
C GLY A 281 11.21 -4.38 7.12
N CYS A 282 10.88 -3.10 7.00
CA CYS A 282 10.43 -2.46 5.75
C CYS A 282 11.55 -2.31 4.71
N HIS A 283 12.79 -2.60 5.08
CA HIS A 283 13.99 -2.51 4.23
C HIS A 283 14.30 -3.79 3.47
N GLN A 284 13.47 -4.83 3.61
CA GLN A 284 13.65 -6.07 2.86
C GLN A 284 13.49 -5.84 1.35
N LYS A 285 14.23 -6.62 0.58
CA LYS A 285 14.10 -6.69 -0.88
C LYS A 285 12.99 -7.63 -1.31
N ILE A 286 12.05 -7.95 -0.41
CA ILE A 286 11.00 -8.95 -0.60
C ILE A 286 9.66 -8.24 -0.79
N GLY A 287 8.88 -8.71 -1.77
CA GLY A 287 7.48 -8.35 -1.95
C GLY A 287 6.60 -9.58 -1.82
N CYS A 288 5.44 -9.41 -1.18
CA CYS A 288 4.39 -10.42 -1.09
C CYS A 288 3.03 -9.78 -1.37
N THR A 289 2.24 -10.41 -2.24
CA THR A 289 0.86 -10.00 -2.49
C THR A 289 -0.02 -11.23 -2.62
N ILE A 290 -1.11 -11.27 -1.86
CA ILE A 290 -2.19 -12.24 -1.93
C ILE A 290 -3.40 -11.55 -2.53
N LEU A 291 -3.87 -12.08 -3.65
CA LEU A 291 -5.07 -11.65 -4.36
C LEU A 291 -6.19 -12.66 -4.15
N PRO A 292 -7.22 -12.30 -3.39
CA PRO A 292 -8.47 -13.05 -3.36
C PRO A 292 -9.15 -13.05 -4.74
N ARG A 293 -9.68 -14.21 -5.11
CA ARG A 293 -10.39 -14.48 -6.35
C ARG A 293 -11.60 -15.37 -6.05
N GLN A 294 -12.58 -15.38 -6.94
CA GLN A 294 -13.76 -16.23 -6.79
C GLN A 294 -13.38 -17.73 -6.68
N TYR A 295 -12.34 -18.15 -7.42
CA TYR A 295 -11.84 -19.52 -7.43
C TYR A 295 -10.80 -19.85 -6.33
N GLY A 296 -10.44 -18.89 -5.47
CA GLY A 296 -9.39 -19.11 -4.46
C GLY A 296 -8.52 -17.89 -4.23
N ARG A 297 -7.23 -18.10 -3.97
CA ARG A 297 -6.26 -17.03 -3.71
C ARG A 297 -5.03 -17.22 -4.58
N VAL A 298 -4.51 -16.13 -5.12
CA VAL A 298 -3.25 -16.11 -5.87
C VAL A 298 -2.21 -15.38 -5.04
N MET A 299 -1.08 -16.02 -4.77
CA MET A 299 0.05 -15.44 -4.05
C MET A 299 1.20 -15.17 -5.03
N PHE A 300 1.79 -13.99 -4.91
CA PHE A 300 3.04 -13.63 -5.55
C PHE A 300 4.06 -13.27 -4.47
N LEU A 301 5.20 -13.94 -4.47
CA LEU A 301 6.34 -13.69 -3.59
C LEU A 301 7.60 -13.58 -4.47
N CYS A 302 8.31 -12.47 -4.35
CA CYS A 302 9.54 -12.26 -5.11
C CYS A 302 10.48 -11.32 -4.36
N GLY A 303 11.76 -11.66 -4.35
CA GLY A 303 12.79 -10.81 -3.78
C GLY A 303 14.02 -11.59 -3.35
N ARG A 304 14.81 -10.98 -2.47
CA ARG A 304 15.97 -11.63 -1.85
C ARG A 304 15.98 -11.35 -0.35
N THR A 305 16.21 -12.38 0.45
CA THR A 305 16.36 -12.24 1.91
C THR A 305 17.71 -11.61 2.25
N ASP A 306 17.88 -11.12 3.48
CA ASP A 306 19.16 -10.56 3.93
C ASP A 306 20.27 -11.63 3.99
N GLY A 307 19.89 -12.89 4.19
CA GLY A 307 20.78 -14.06 4.08
C GLY A 307 21.14 -14.45 2.65
N GLY A 308 20.67 -13.71 1.64
CA GLY A 308 21.01 -13.92 0.23
C GLY A 308 20.16 -14.95 -0.51
N LEU A 309 19.11 -15.50 0.12
CA LEU A 309 18.19 -16.45 -0.53
C LEU A 309 17.29 -15.70 -1.52
N ASP A 310 17.32 -16.11 -2.79
CA ASP A 310 16.37 -15.64 -3.80
C ASP A 310 15.01 -16.31 -3.61
N LEU A 311 13.96 -15.50 -3.62
CA LEU A 311 12.57 -15.91 -3.50
C LEU A 311 11.88 -15.66 -4.84
N LEU A 312 11.23 -16.69 -5.36
CA LEU A 312 10.32 -16.60 -6.49
C LEU A 312 9.25 -17.67 -6.32
N ASP A 313 8.08 -17.27 -5.83
CA ASP A 313 6.93 -18.14 -5.68
C ASP A 313 5.68 -17.47 -6.24
N ARG A 314 4.90 -18.25 -6.99
CA ARG A 314 3.68 -17.85 -7.67
C ARG A 314 2.70 -19.01 -7.54
N HIS A 315 1.85 -18.92 -6.54
CA HIS A 315 1.03 -20.05 -6.13
C HIS A 315 -0.46 -19.70 -6.19
N ILE A 316 -1.28 -20.64 -6.66
CA ILE A 316 -2.73 -20.55 -6.55
C ILE A 316 -3.19 -21.56 -5.51
N THR A 317 -3.83 -21.07 -4.45
CA THR A 317 -4.57 -21.90 -3.50
C THR A 317 -6.04 -21.89 -3.91
N PRO A 318 -6.58 -22.98 -4.49
CA PRO A 318 -7.98 -23.03 -4.86
C PRO A 318 -8.88 -22.98 -3.62
N LYS A 319 -10.07 -22.39 -3.75
CA LYS A 319 -11.13 -22.55 -2.76
C LYS A 319 -11.62 -24.00 -2.87
N THR A 320 -11.69 -24.74 -1.76
CA THR A 320 -12.36 -26.04 -1.77
C THR A 320 -13.79 -25.82 -2.26
N PRO A 321 -14.21 -26.43 -3.39
CA PRO A 321 -15.58 -26.26 -3.86
C PRO A 321 -16.51 -26.78 -2.76
N LEU A 322 -17.49 -25.96 -2.37
CA LEU A 322 -18.60 -26.49 -1.58
C LEU A 322 -19.36 -27.46 -2.49
N LEU A 323 -19.93 -28.54 -1.95
CA LEU A 323 -20.85 -29.41 -2.69
C LEU A 323 -21.98 -28.63 -3.38
N GLU A 324 -22.27 -27.41 -2.92
CA GLU A 324 -23.21 -26.46 -3.51
C GLU A 324 -22.68 -25.79 -4.79
N ASP A 325 -21.36 -25.55 -4.92
CA ASP A 325 -20.72 -24.99 -6.12
C ASP A 325 -20.64 -26.02 -7.27
N LEU A 326 -20.85 -27.31 -6.96
CA LEU A 326 -20.86 -28.43 -7.91
C LEU A 326 -22.29 -28.86 -8.31
N ARG A 327 -23.33 -28.24 -7.76
CA ARG A 327 -24.71 -28.47 -8.21
C ARG A 327 -24.91 -27.74 -9.54
N LEU A 328 -24.61 -28.44 -10.63
CA LEU A 328 -25.16 -28.12 -11.94
C LEU A 328 -26.69 -28.07 -11.80
N GLY A 329 -27.32 -26.96 -12.16
CA GLY A 329 -28.75 -26.98 -12.46
C GLY A 329 -29.03 -27.88 -13.65
N GLU A 330 -30.27 -28.35 -13.82
CA GLU A 330 -30.67 -29.00 -15.07
C GLU A 330 -30.37 -28.04 -16.25
N GLY A 331 -29.35 -28.37 -17.04
CA GLY A 331 -28.92 -27.57 -18.19
C GLY A 331 -27.51 -26.98 -18.12
N ASP A 332 -26.80 -27.04 -16.98
CA ASP A 332 -25.42 -26.56 -16.91
C ASP A 332 -24.44 -27.54 -17.59
N PRO A 333 -23.45 -27.05 -18.35
CA PRO A 333 -22.44 -27.90 -18.97
C PRO A 333 -21.61 -28.63 -17.89
N PRO A 334 -21.20 -29.89 -18.12
CA PRO A 334 -20.47 -30.66 -17.13
C PRO A 334 -19.19 -29.92 -16.69
N PRO A 335 -18.82 -29.97 -15.39
CA PRO A 335 -17.57 -29.39 -14.92
C PRO A 335 -16.42 -30.01 -15.69
N LEU A 336 -15.46 -29.18 -16.09
CA LEU A 336 -14.19 -29.66 -16.66
C LEU A 336 -13.60 -30.72 -15.73
N GLN A 337 -13.43 -31.94 -16.24
CA GLN A 337 -12.73 -33.01 -15.53
C GLN A 337 -11.27 -32.56 -15.34
N VAL A 338 -10.95 -32.11 -14.12
CA VAL A 338 -9.57 -31.93 -13.70
C VAL A 338 -9.03 -33.32 -13.37
N GLY A 339 -8.11 -33.80 -14.22
CA GLY A 339 -7.34 -35.02 -13.99
C GLY A 339 -6.59 -34.97 -12.65
N GLY A 340 -6.39 -36.14 -12.06
CA GLY A 340 -6.07 -36.32 -10.65
C GLY A 340 -4.77 -35.68 -10.16
N ALA A 341 -4.80 -35.33 -8.87
CA ALA A 341 -3.67 -35.20 -7.93
C ALA A 341 -2.30 -34.80 -8.53
N GLY A 342 -2.14 -33.50 -8.76
CA GLY A 342 -0.84 -32.86 -8.95
C GLY A 342 -1.02 -31.35 -8.83
N GLY A 343 -0.27 -30.70 -7.94
CA GLY A 343 -0.30 -29.23 -7.84
C GLY A 343 0.07 -28.63 -9.19
N LEU A 344 -0.80 -27.78 -9.73
CA LEU A 344 -0.56 -27.10 -11.00
C LEU A 344 0.46 -25.98 -10.80
N SER A 345 1.71 -26.25 -11.18
CA SER A 345 2.67 -25.22 -11.55
C SER A 345 2.11 -24.47 -12.76
N LEU A 346 2.14 -23.13 -12.72
CA LEU A 346 1.71 -22.30 -13.86
C LEU A 346 2.72 -22.26 -15.01
N PHE A 347 3.84 -22.98 -14.89
CA PHE A 347 4.89 -23.04 -15.89
C PHE A 347 5.49 -24.46 -15.88
N ASP A 348 4.84 -25.37 -16.60
CA ASP A 348 5.52 -26.43 -17.36
C ASP A 348 5.27 -26.14 -18.85
#